data_AF-A0A927U1B2-F1
#
_entry.id   AF-A0A927U1B2-F1
#
_cell.length_a   1.000
_cell.length_b   1.000
_cell.length_c   1.000
_cell.angle_alpha   90.00
_cell.angle_beta   90.00
_cell.angle_gamma   90.00
#
_symmetry.space_group_name_H-M   'P 1'
#
loop_
_entity.id
_entity.type
_entity.pdbx_description
1 polymer ?
#
loop_
_entity_poly.entity_id
_entity_poly.type
_entity_poly.pdbx_seq_one_letter_code
_entity_poly.pdbx_strand_id
1 'polypeptide(L)'
;MKDSKERKREIKKVLLNNLVLTEDKKLAVGPNIRITLWGVGDGAGEAMFLGVRKMTFVMESEYGNNTKTIYKATELMKDIGRMLDLENASSEACVLVRHIFFKPVVLVLEEQEIEEQEIEEQGIEEQEDSEQEDEKIKNKNKSGGKSELVLTAYSSRALLSGFSIRHAVKELEKVSDGKIKRFVAPKAE
;
A
#
# COMPACT_ATOMS: atom_id res chain seq x y z
N MET A 1 -7.45 -11.19 -0.53
CA MET A 1 -6.24 -10.61 0.10
C MET A 1 -5.62 -11.54 1.16
N LYS A 2 -4.48 -12.21 0.88
CA LYS A 2 -3.68 -12.83 1.96
C LYS A 2 -2.82 -11.76 2.62
N ASP A 3 -3.48 -10.84 3.34
CA ASP A 3 -2.80 -10.06 4.37
C ASP A 3 -2.28 -11.06 5.41
N SER A 4 -1.02 -11.44 5.30
CA SER A 4 -0.46 -12.32 6.30
C SER A 4 -0.47 -11.57 7.63
N LYS A 5 -0.91 -12.24 8.70
CA LYS A 5 -0.81 -11.69 10.07
C LYS A 5 0.62 -11.25 10.38
N GLU A 6 1.59 -11.83 9.69
CA GLU A 6 3.02 -11.52 9.74
C GLU A 6 3.31 -10.14 9.17
N ARG A 7 2.77 -9.77 7.99
CA ARG A 7 2.89 -8.43 7.41
C ARG A 7 2.34 -7.36 8.36
N LYS A 8 1.14 -7.57 8.94
CA LYS A 8 0.58 -6.63 9.94
C LYS A 8 1.47 -6.51 11.20
N ARG A 9 2.08 -7.62 11.65
CA ARG A 9 3.02 -7.61 12.78
C ARG A 9 4.31 -6.86 12.44
N GLU A 10 4.82 -7.04 11.23
CA GLU A 10 6.02 -6.39 10.74
C GLU A 10 5.81 -4.87 10.63
N ILE A 11 4.74 -4.44 9.98
CA ILE A 11 4.34 -3.03 9.91
C ILE A 11 4.12 -2.44 11.31
N LYS A 12 3.54 -3.21 12.25
CA LYS A 12 3.42 -2.78 13.64
C LYS A 12 4.80 -2.51 14.27
N LYS A 13 5.80 -3.36 14.04
CA LYS A 13 7.18 -3.12 14.51
C LYS A 13 7.77 -1.84 13.90
N VAL A 14 7.55 -1.60 12.62
CA VAL A 14 7.97 -0.36 11.92
C VAL A 14 7.36 0.88 12.58
N LEU A 15 6.04 0.86 12.82
CA LEU A 15 5.32 1.98 13.44
C LEU A 15 5.70 2.21 14.90
N LEU A 16 6.14 1.16 15.61
CA LEU A 16 6.75 1.26 16.95
C LEU A 16 8.19 1.77 16.93
N ASN A 17 8.69 2.22 15.77
CA ASN A 17 10.04 2.72 15.56
C ASN A 17 11.13 1.68 15.86
N ASN A 18 10.82 0.40 15.67
CA ASN A 18 11.77 -0.69 15.83
C ASN A 18 12.54 -0.95 14.53
N LEU A 19 13.36 0.02 14.15
CA LEU A 19 14.07 0.04 12.86
C LEU A 19 15.59 0.00 13.08
N VAL A 20 16.25 -0.73 12.19
CA VAL A 20 17.71 -0.80 12.10
C VAL A 20 18.11 -0.26 10.73
N LEU A 21 19.21 0.50 10.67
CA LEU A 21 19.75 0.96 9.41
C LEU A 21 20.64 -0.14 8.82
N THR A 22 20.29 -0.62 7.63
CA THR A 22 21.08 -1.60 6.87
C THR A 22 22.27 -0.89 6.20
N GLU A 23 23.27 -1.67 5.76
CA GLU A 23 24.44 -1.19 5.01
C GLU A 23 24.05 -0.37 3.76
N ASP A 24 22.94 -0.73 3.12
CA ASP A 24 22.36 -0.04 1.96
C ASP A 24 21.68 1.30 2.29
N LYS A 25 21.79 1.78 3.54
CA LYS A 25 21.11 2.97 4.07
C LYS A 25 19.58 2.90 4.00
N LYS A 26 19.02 1.70 3.85
CA LYS A 26 17.58 1.42 4.01
C LYS A 26 17.26 1.12 5.46
N LEU A 27 16.02 1.35 5.86
CA LEU A 27 15.52 0.98 7.18
C LEU A 27 14.93 -0.44 7.11
N ALA A 28 15.48 -1.36 7.88
CA ALA A 28 14.94 -2.71 8.03
C ALA A 28 14.30 -2.89 9.42
N VAL A 29 13.43 -3.90 9.54
CA VAL A 29 12.79 -4.24 10.80
C VAL A 29 13.77 -4.96 11.72
N GLY A 30 13.95 -4.45 12.94
CA GLY A 30 14.82 -5.10 13.93
C GLY A 30 14.25 -6.43 14.44
N PRO A 31 15.11 -7.40 14.80
CA PRO A 31 14.65 -8.72 15.29
C PRO A 31 13.93 -8.62 16.64
N ASN A 32 14.38 -7.72 17.52
CA ASN A 32 13.86 -7.56 18.88
C ASN A 32 12.87 -6.42 18.96
N ILE A 33 11.68 -6.66 19.52
CA ILE A 33 10.70 -5.59 19.78
C ILE A 33 11.25 -4.70 20.91
N ARG A 34 11.65 -3.48 20.57
CA ARG A 34 11.98 -2.45 21.57
C ARG A 34 10.77 -1.58 21.81
N ILE A 35 10.23 -1.63 23.03
CA ILE A 35 9.20 -0.71 23.49
C ILE A 35 9.91 0.43 24.20
N THR A 36 10.10 1.54 23.50
CA THR A 36 10.57 2.78 24.12
C THR A 36 9.38 3.45 24.81
N LEU A 37 9.26 3.22 26.12
CA LEU A 37 8.24 3.83 26.99
C LEU A 37 8.42 5.35 27.14
N TRP A 38 9.60 5.87 26.80
CA TRP A 38 9.95 7.27 26.94
C TRP A 38 10.25 7.87 25.56
N GLY A 39 9.52 8.92 25.18
CA GLY A 39 9.91 9.80 24.07
C GLY A 39 9.40 9.47 22.67
N VAL A 40 8.43 8.57 22.50
CA VAL A 40 7.79 8.38 21.18
C VAL A 40 6.46 9.09 21.18
N GLY A 41 6.36 10.16 20.39
CA GLY A 41 5.12 10.92 20.21
C GLY A 41 3.93 9.99 19.93
N ASP A 42 2.83 10.26 20.63
CA ASP A 42 1.43 9.77 20.59
C ASP A 42 1.04 8.52 19.78
N GLY A 43 1.65 8.25 18.62
CA GLY A 43 1.33 7.13 17.74
C GLY A 43 1.84 5.75 18.18
N ALA A 44 2.92 5.65 18.98
CA ALA A 44 3.46 4.33 19.37
C ALA A 44 2.57 3.60 20.39
N GLY A 45 2.00 4.34 21.35
CA GLY A 45 1.02 3.78 22.30
C GLY A 45 -0.22 3.28 21.56
N GLU A 46 -0.79 4.10 20.67
CA GLU A 46 -1.96 3.72 19.89
C GLU A 46 -1.71 2.52 18.97
N ALA A 47 -0.55 2.44 18.30
CA ALA A 47 -0.20 1.27 17.50
C ALA A 47 -0.14 0.00 18.36
N MET A 48 0.31 0.12 19.61
CA MET A 48 0.37 -0.97 20.57
C MET A 48 -1.03 -1.40 21.03
N PHE A 49 -1.87 -0.46 21.46
CA PHE A 49 -3.17 -0.68 22.09
C PHE A 49 -4.34 -0.84 21.11
N LEU A 50 -4.45 0.05 20.13
CA LEU A 50 -5.56 0.10 19.17
C LEU A 50 -5.24 -0.66 17.87
N GLY A 51 -3.96 -0.83 17.57
CA GLY A 51 -3.48 -1.58 16.42
C GLY A 51 -3.12 -0.71 15.22
N VAL A 52 -3.11 -1.32 14.04
CA VAL A 52 -2.73 -0.67 12.78
C VAL A 52 -3.98 -0.47 11.94
N ARG A 53 -4.19 0.75 11.43
CA ARG A 53 -5.19 1.06 10.43
C ARG A 53 -4.59 0.84 9.04
N LYS A 54 -5.33 0.13 8.18
CA LYS A 54 -4.99 -0.13 6.79
C LYS A 54 -5.95 0.66 5.88
N MET A 55 -5.44 1.21 4.78
CA MET A 55 -6.23 1.73 3.67
C MET A 55 -5.57 1.30 2.38
N THR A 56 -6.36 0.73 1.47
CA THR A 56 -5.87 0.25 0.18
C THR A 56 -6.42 1.13 -0.93
N PHE A 57 -5.58 1.47 -1.89
CA PHE A 57 -5.94 2.27 -3.05
C PHE A 57 -5.51 1.54 -4.32
N VAL A 58 -6.42 1.41 -5.28
CA VAL A 58 -6.06 0.96 -6.63
C VAL A 58 -5.46 2.15 -7.36
N MET A 59 -4.29 1.97 -7.94
CA MET A 59 -3.54 3.02 -8.63
C MET A 59 -3.51 2.75 -10.12
N GLU A 60 -3.74 3.79 -10.91
CA GLU A 60 -3.47 3.81 -12.33
C GLU A 60 -2.11 4.46 -12.59
N SER A 61 -1.40 3.93 -13.57
CA SER A 61 -0.14 4.50 -14.01
C SER A 61 -0.12 4.69 -15.51
N GLU A 62 0.44 5.82 -15.96
CA GLU A 62 0.65 6.09 -17.39
C GLU A 62 1.80 5.24 -17.99
N TYR A 63 2.58 4.59 -17.13
CA TYR A 63 3.64 3.69 -17.55
C TYR A 63 3.01 2.35 -17.98
N GLY A 64 3.17 1.99 -19.25
CA GLY A 64 2.57 0.77 -19.82
C GLY A 64 3.09 -0.57 -19.26
N ASN A 65 3.91 -0.59 -18.20
CA ASN A 65 4.35 -1.80 -17.52
C ASN A 65 4.50 -1.55 -16.01
N ASN A 66 3.83 -2.39 -15.21
CA ASN A 66 3.79 -2.31 -13.74
C ASN A 66 5.17 -2.38 -13.08
N THR A 67 6.10 -3.21 -13.58
CA THR A 67 7.45 -3.30 -13.03
C THR A 67 8.22 -1.97 -13.19
N LYS A 68 8.01 -1.28 -14.32
CA LYS A 68 8.60 0.06 -14.55
C LYS A 68 7.97 1.09 -13.61
N THR A 69 6.67 0.98 -13.36
CA THR A 69 5.96 1.82 -12.40
C THR A 69 6.52 1.65 -11.00
N ILE A 70 6.73 0.41 -10.53
CA ILE A 70 7.30 0.14 -9.19
C ILE A 70 8.70 0.74 -9.06
N TYR A 71 9.55 0.57 -10.10
CA TYR A 71 10.89 1.16 -10.09
C TYR A 71 10.85 2.69 -10.02
N LYS A 72 10.00 3.32 -10.84
CA LYS A 72 9.83 4.78 -10.81
C LYS A 72 9.22 5.26 -9.50
N ALA A 73 8.22 4.56 -8.98
CA ALA A 73 7.64 4.84 -7.68
C ALA A 73 8.69 4.73 -6.56
N THR A 74 9.61 3.76 -6.63
CA THR A 74 10.71 3.63 -5.68
C THR A 74 11.63 4.85 -5.70
N GLU A 75 11.92 5.42 -6.87
CA GLU A 75 12.67 6.68 -6.97
C GLU A 75 11.90 7.85 -6.34
N LEU A 76 10.62 8.00 -6.69
CA LEU A 76 9.76 9.08 -6.17
C LEU A 76 9.54 8.97 -4.65
N MET A 77 9.42 7.75 -4.12
CA MET A 77 9.24 7.51 -2.70
C MET A 77 10.47 7.85 -1.86
N LYS A 78 11.69 7.79 -2.43
CA LYS A 78 12.90 8.25 -1.74
C LYS A 78 12.85 9.75 -1.41
N ASP A 79 12.15 10.53 -2.22
CA ASP A 79 12.03 11.98 -2.02
C ASP A 79 11.01 12.32 -0.91
N ILE A 80 10.00 11.46 -0.73
CA ILE A 80 8.93 11.66 0.25
C ILE A 80 9.35 11.17 1.64
N GLY A 81 10.10 10.08 1.73
CA GLY A 81 10.37 9.43 3.00
C GLY A 81 11.60 8.54 3.01
N ARG A 82 11.69 7.70 4.05
CA ARG A 82 12.80 6.76 4.22
C ARG A 82 12.39 5.40 3.68
N MET A 83 13.15 4.89 2.73
CA MET A 83 12.93 3.55 2.17
C MET A 83 12.99 2.50 3.27
N LEU A 84 12.00 1.60 3.24
CA LEU A 84 11.91 0.45 4.12
C LEU A 84 12.24 -0.81 3.34
N ASP A 85 12.90 -1.73 4.02
CA ASP A 85 13.09 -3.10 3.57
C ASP A 85 12.26 -4.02 4.49
N LEU A 86 11.29 -4.71 3.90
CA LEU A 86 10.37 -5.59 4.61
C LEU A 86 10.66 -7.04 4.20
N GLU A 87 10.76 -7.94 5.17
CA GLU A 87 11.02 -9.37 4.94
C GLU A 87 9.88 -10.02 4.14
N ASN A 88 8.63 -9.63 4.40
CA ASN A 88 7.44 -10.20 3.74
C ASN A 88 7.04 -9.48 2.44
N ALA A 89 7.86 -8.53 1.96
CA ALA A 89 7.51 -7.63 0.85
C ALA A 89 8.77 -7.07 0.16
N SER A 90 9.75 -7.92 -0.14
CA SER A 90 11.07 -7.50 -0.64
C SER A 90 11.07 -6.95 -2.07
N SER A 91 10.08 -7.32 -2.89
CA SER A 91 9.89 -6.81 -4.26
C SER A 91 9.06 -5.54 -4.36
N GLU A 92 8.51 -5.06 -3.24
CA GLU A 92 7.53 -3.97 -3.19
C GLU A 92 8.21 -2.63 -2.86
N ALA A 93 7.69 -1.53 -3.40
CA ALA A 93 8.20 -0.21 -3.06
C ALA A 93 7.62 0.22 -1.71
N CYS A 94 8.44 0.15 -0.66
CA CYS A 94 8.04 0.45 0.71
C CYS A 94 8.73 1.72 1.24
N VAL A 95 7.96 2.65 1.82
CA VAL A 95 8.50 3.88 2.39
C VAL A 95 7.83 4.24 3.71
N LEU A 96 8.64 4.69 4.67
CA LEU A 96 8.19 5.32 5.90
C LEU A 96 8.13 6.84 5.71
N VAL A 97 6.93 7.39 5.72
CA VAL A 97 6.68 8.82 5.68
C VAL A 97 6.49 9.34 7.10
N ARG A 98 7.34 10.28 7.52
CA ARG A 98 7.24 10.95 8.81
C ARG A 98 6.88 12.41 8.59
N HIS A 99 5.73 12.81 9.12
CA HIS A 99 5.32 14.20 9.13
C HIS A 99 5.60 14.82 10.50
N ILE A 100 5.71 16.15 10.54
CA ILE A 100 5.89 16.90 11.78
C ILE A 100 4.58 16.91 12.60
N PHE A 101 3.44 17.10 11.91
CA PHE A 101 2.12 17.26 12.54
C PHE A 101 1.25 16.01 12.47
N PHE A 102 1.56 15.10 11.54
CA PHE A 102 0.78 13.89 11.31
C PHE A 102 1.53 12.66 11.79
N LYS A 103 0.77 11.59 12.03
CA LYS A 103 1.32 10.31 12.47
C LYS A 103 2.14 9.67 11.34
N PRO A 104 3.14 8.84 11.68
CA PRO A 104 3.94 8.16 10.68
C PRO A 104 3.05 7.21 9.86
N VAL A 105 3.26 7.21 8.54
CA VAL A 105 2.54 6.37 7.60
C VAL A 105 3.55 5.50 6.86
N VAL A 106 3.25 4.21 6.73
CA VAL A 106 3.98 3.31 5.86
C VAL A 106 3.19 3.15 4.58
N LEU A 107 3.80 3.48 3.44
CA LEU A 107 3.24 3.24 2.12
C LEU A 107 3.92 2.03 1.52
N VAL A 108 3.12 1.12 0.98
CA VAL A 108 3.56 -0.10 0.30
C VAL A 108 2.88 -0.12 -1.06
N LEU A 109 3.66 -0.07 -2.14
CA LEU A 109 3.14 -0.21 -3.51
C LEU A 109 3.52 -1.59 -4.03
N GLU A 110 2.50 -2.37 -4.33
CA GLU A 110 2.60 -3.76 -4.78
C GLU A 110 1.83 -3.96 -6.10
N GLU A 111 2.29 -4.91 -6.91
CA GLU A 111 1.53 -5.42 -8.06
C GLU A 111 0.76 -6.64 -7.58
N GLN A 112 -0.57 -6.59 -7.69
CA GLN A 112 -1.45 -7.66 -7.26
C GLN A 112 -2.13 -8.28 -8.48
N GLU A 113 -2.06 -9.59 -8.60
CA GLU A 113 -2.85 -10.33 -9.58
C GLU A 113 -4.32 -10.35 -9.13
N ILE A 114 -5.23 -9.90 -10.00
CA ILE A 114 -6.67 -10.01 -9.73
C ILE A 114 -7.05 -11.48 -9.90
N GLU A 115 -7.37 -12.16 -8.81
CA GLU A 115 -8.08 -13.44 -8.90
C GLU A 115 -9.51 -13.14 -9.39
N GLU A 116 -9.93 -13.71 -10.52
CA GLU A 116 -11.19 -13.41 -11.23
C GLU A 116 -12.47 -13.59 -10.37
N GLN A 117 -12.36 -14.14 -9.17
CA GLN A 117 -13.47 -14.37 -8.24
C GLN A 117 -14.10 -13.09 -7.66
N GLU A 118 -13.40 -11.95 -7.64
CA GLU A 118 -13.97 -10.68 -7.11
C GLU A 118 -14.78 -9.88 -8.15
N ILE A 119 -14.68 -10.22 -9.44
CA ILE A 119 -15.39 -9.50 -10.52
C ILE A 119 -16.87 -9.90 -10.56
N GLU A 120 -17.23 -11.12 -10.14
CA GLU A 120 -18.63 -11.59 -10.13
C GLU A 120 -19.48 -10.84 -9.08
N GLU A 121 -18.91 -10.37 -7.96
CA GLU A 121 -19.67 -9.59 -6.97
C GLU A 121 -19.89 -8.12 -7.37
N GLN A 122 -19.11 -7.59 -8.31
CA GLN A 122 -19.24 -6.21 -8.80
C GLN A 122 -20.01 -6.10 -10.13
N GLY A 123 -20.29 -7.23 -10.79
CA GLY A 123 -20.94 -7.29 -12.10
C GLY A 123 -22.41 -7.71 -12.10
N ILE A 124 -23.06 -7.92 -10.95
CA ILE A 124 -24.45 -8.45 -10.89
C ILE A 124 -25.51 -7.37 -10.63
N GLU A 125 -25.16 -6.12 -10.31
CA GLU A 125 -26.17 -5.05 -10.14
C GLU A 125 -26.51 -4.25 -11.40
N GLU A 126 -25.85 -4.47 -12.54
CA GLU A 126 -26.28 -3.87 -13.81
C GLU A 126 -26.39 -4.92 -14.92
N GLN A 127 -27.63 -5.11 -15.38
CA GLN A 127 -28.08 -5.78 -16.61
C GLN A 127 -28.50 -7.26 -16.50
N GLU A 128 -29.64 -7.51 -15.87
CA GLU A 128 -30.65 -8.35 -16.52
C GLU A 128 -31.36 -7.49 -17.58
N ASP A 129 -30.98 -7.66 -18.85
CA ASP A 129 -31.94 -7.77 -19.96
C ASP A 129 -31.21 -8.02 -21.30
N SER A 130 -31.52 -9.20 -21.85
CA SER A 130 -31.55 -9.56 -23.28
C SER A 130 -30.22 -9.72 -24.08
N GLU A 131 -30.00 -10.98 -24.45
CA GLU A 131 -29.67 -11.47 -25.79
C GLU A 131 -28.47 -10.83 -26.52
N GLN A 132 -27.30 -11.48 -26.41
CA GLN A 132 -26.40 -11.77 -27.53
C GLN A 132 -25.24 -12.67 -27.05
N GLU A 133 -25.55 -13.95 -26.87
CA GLU A 133 -24.55 -15.01 -26.84
C GLU A 133 -24.31 -15.45 -28.28
N ASP A 134 -23.12 -15.20 -28.83
CA ASP A 134 -22.43 -16.14 -29.74
C ASP A 134 -21.07 -15.67 -30.29
N GLU A 135 -20.60 -14.43 -30.03
CA GLU A 135 -19.27 -13.99 -30.53
C GLU A 135 -18.11 -14.01 -29.51
N LYS A 136 -18.34 -14.42 -28.25
CA LYS A 136 -17.31 -14.30 -27.18
C LYS A 136 -16.21 -15.38 -27.17
N ILE A 137 -16.15 -16.31 -28.12
CA ILE A 137 -15.22 -17.47 -28.02
C ILE A 137 -13.86 -17.27 -28.71
N LYS A 138 -13.62 -16.22 -29.50
CA LYS A 138 -12.33 -16.07 -30.24
C LYS A 138 -11.24 -15.19 -29.63
N ASN A 139 -11.45 -14.54 -28.48
CA ASN A 139 -10.43 -13.71 -27.83
C ASN A 139 -9.85 -14.30 -26.52
N LYS A 140 -9.80 -15.64 -26.39
CA LYS A 140 -9.32 -16.32 -25.17
C LYS A 140 -7.81 -16.56 -25.08
N ASN A 141 -7.00 -16.12 -26.06
CA ASN A 141 -5.54 -16.40 -26.08
C ASN A 141 -4.65 -15.19 -25.76
N LYS A 142 -5.12 -14.27 -24.92
CA LYS A 142 -4.27 -13.24 -24.31
C LYS A 142 -4.62 -12.99 -22.85
N SER A 143 -4.88 -14.06 -22.09
CA SER A 143 -4.98 -13.99 -20.63
C SER A 143 -3.57 -13.87 -20.03
N GLY A 144 -2.91 -12.73 -20.28
CA GLY A 144 -2.03 -12.20 -19.25
C GLY A 144 -2.95 -11.81 -18.11
N GLY A 145 -2.82 -12.45 -16.95
CA GLY A 145 -3.63 -12.11 -15.77
C GLY A 145 -3.63 -10.59 -15.60
N LYS A 146 -4.82 -9.99 -15.42
CA LYS A 146 -4.91 -8.56 -15.16
C LYS A 146 -4.23 -8.32 -13.82
N SER A 147 -3.05 -7.71 -13.85
CA SER A 147 -2.35 -7.27 -12.65
C SER A 147 -2.63 -5.79 -12.42
N GLU A 148 -3.07 -5.48 -11.21
CA GLU A 148 -3.37 -4.12 -10.76
C GLU A 148 -2.28 -3.61 -9.83
N LEU A 149 -2.01 -2.31 -9.91
CA LEU A 149 -1.13 -1.64 -8.97
C LEU A 149 -1.93 -1.23 -7.74
N VAL A 150 -1.51 -1.74 -6.59
CA VAL A 150 -2.20 -1.52 -5.33
C VAL A 150 -1.27 -0.77 -4.38
N LEU A 151 -1.70 0.40 -3.93
CA LEU A 151 -1.05 1.16 -2.89
C LEU A 151 -1.74 0.90 -1.56
N THR A 152 -1.05 0.19 -0.68
CA THR A 152 -1.50 -0.05 0.68
C THR A 152 -0.81 0.91 1.65
N ALA A 153 -1.61 1.72 2.35
CA ALA A 153 -1.15 2.65 3.36
C ALA A 153 -1.50 2.15 4.77
N TYR A 154 -0.51 2.14 5.65
CA TYR A 154 -0.63 1.73 7.04
C TYR A 154 -0.29 2.88 7.99
N SER A 155 -1.10 3.06 9.03
CA SER A 155 -0.89 4.04 10.11
C SER A 155 -1.26 3.43 11.45
N SER A 156 -0.83 4.01 12.58
CA SER A 156 -1.42 3.65 13.87
C SER A 156 -2.94 3.90 13.86
N ARG A 157 -3.69 3.06 14.57
CA ARG A 157 -5.14 3.18 14.67
C ARG A 157 -5.47 4.30 15.65
N ALA A 158 -5.58 5.49 15.08
CA ALA A 158 -5.70 6.74 15.81
C ALA A 158 -6.83 7.62 15.30
N LEU A 159 -7.27 8.57 16.12
CA LEU A 159 -8.04 9.72 15.63
C LEU A 159 -7.18 10.47 14.58
N LEU A 160 -7.80 10.79 13.43
CA LEU A 160 -7.17 11.45 12.28
C LEU A 160 -6.11 10.65 11.49
N SER A 161 -5.93 9.35 11.78
CA SER A 161 -5.08 8.46 10.96
C SER A 161 -5.42 8.51 9.47
N GLY A 162 -6.71 8.63 9.12
CA GLY A 162 -7.14 8.79 7.73
C GLY A 162 -6.65 10.07 7.05
N PHE A 163 -6.50 11.18 7.79
CA PHE A 163 -5.93 12.42 7.25
C PHE A 163 -4.44 12.27 6.97
N SER A 164 -3.71 11.60 7.87
CA SER A 164 -2.28 11.31 7.70
C SER A 164 -2.05 10.49 6.44
N ILE A 165 -2.84 9.43 6.24
CA ILE A 165 -2.80 8.58 5.04
C ILE A 165 -3.11 9.40 3.78
N ARG A 166 -4.22 10.16 3.79
CA ARG A 166 -4.59 11.00 2.62
C ARG A 166 -3.51 12.02 2.28
N HIS A 167 -2.84 12.58 3.28
CA HIS A 167 -1.75 13.53 3.09
C HIS A 167 -0.54 12.86 2.42
N ALA A 168 -0.11 11.71 2.94
CA ALA A 168 1.01 10.95 2.38
C ALA A 168 0.74 10.49 0.94
N VAL A 169 -0.47 10.01 0.65
CA VAL A 169 -0.87 9.63 -0.72
C VAL A 169 -0.91 10.85 -1.64
N LYS A 170 -1.41 11.99 -1.17
CA LYS A 170 -1.42 13.24 -1.94
C LYS A 170 -0.01 13.74 -2.24
N GLU A 171 0.95 13.56 -1.34
CA GLU A 171 2.36 13.85 -1.61
C GLU A 171 2.92 12.95 -2.70
N LEU A 172 2.60 11.65 -2.67
CA LEU A 172 3.00 10.72 -3.72
C LEU A 172 2.44 11.12 -5.09
N GLU A 173 1.14 11.44 -5.15
CA GLU A 173 0.49 11.92 -6.38
C GLU A 173 1.17 13.20 -6.92
N LYS A 174 1.48 14.15 -6.03
CA LYS A 174 2.19 15.39 -6.40
C LYS A 174 3.59 15.14 -6.94
N VAL A 175 4.39 14.31 -6.24
CA VAL A 175 5.77 14.02 -6.64
C VAL A 175 5.81 13.22 -7.94
N SER A 176 4.76 12.45 -8.24
CA SER A 176 4.62 11.75 -9.52
C SER A 176 4.23 12.64 -10.70
N ASP A 177 4.01 13.95 -10.50
CA ASP A 177 3.43 14.87 -11.49
C ASP A 177 2.10 14.35 -12.07
N GLY A 178 1.34 13.57 -11.30
CA GLY A 178 0.09 12.97 -11.74
C GLY A 178 0.24 11.76 -12.68
N LYS A 179 1.44 11.20 -12.85
CA LYS A 179 1.66 9.96 -13.62
C LYS A 179 1.19 8.71 -12.90
N ILE A 180 1.07 8.79 -11.57
CA ILE A 180 0.51 7.75 -10.72
C ILE A 180 -0.70 8.37 -10.01
N LYS A 181 -1.90 7.89 -10.36
CA LYS A 181 -3.18 8.43 -9.87
C LYS A 181 -3.96 7.34 -9.16
N ARG A 182 -4.75 7.72 -8.14
CA ARG A 182 -5.71 6.82 -7.52
C ARG A 182 -6.93 6.63 -8.43
N PHE A 183 -7.33 5.38 -8.64
CA PHE A 183 -8.50 5.01 -9.43
C PHE A 183 -9.75 4.84 -8.55
N VAL A 184 -9.63 4.12 -7.43
CA VAL A 184 -10.77 3.81 -6.54
C VAL A 184 -10.55 4.32 -5.12
N ALA A 185 -11.61 4.86 -4.52
CA ALA A 185 -11.62 5.28 -3.11
C ALA A 185 -11.41 4.08 -2.17
N PRO A 186 -10.81 4.27 -0.99
CA PRO A 186 -10.36 3.16 -0.17
C PRO A 186 -11.55 2.34 0.36
N LYS A 187 -11.51 1.01 0.17
CA LYS A 187 -12.30 0.08 1.00
C LYS A 187 -11.68 0.12 2.40
N ALA A 188 -12.43 0.59 3.39
CA ALA A 188 -11.98 0.60 4.78
C ALA A 188 -12.30 -0.77 5.41
N GLU A 189 -11.27 -1.53 5.76
CA GLU A 189 -11.38 -2.73 6.62
C GLU A 189 -11.31 -2.36 8.12
#